data_AF-A0A2A4B4A0-F1
#
_entry.id   AF-A0A2A4B4A0-F1
#
_cell.length_a   1.000
_cell.length_b   1.000
_cell.length_c   1.000
_cell.angle_alpha   90.00
_cell.angle_beta   90.00
_cell.angle_gamma   90.00
#
_symmetry.space_group_name_H-M   'P 1'
#
loop_
_entity.id
_entity.type
_entity.pdbx_description
1 polymer ?
#
loop_
_entity_poly.entity_id
_entity_poly.type
_entity_poly.pdbx_seq_one_letter_code
_entity_poly.pdbx_strand_id
1 'polypeptide(L)'
;MQQTPNPPPPIPAEDIMGEPKPVDLPADVAAKLAGIAPEKVALIKAGRTGRYVEKDTLFERIRTLPPAELATYIDAIWSLHEQAEFKAGRDRITIPLDTASPMFNAWKTKRPLLLDPKRDPGPVDLGRYIGGRGGGFATFANAPVAFTPEDLKAGKVEVAIVGAPLDMGSGWRNAIDGPRALRMTGGAGGNDMYSMINPNGALKIVDYGDIAIDQNSTERSVDHVREMVREIARTGAIPIVIGGDHSLEYPNVAAAADVHGKGKVGVVHFDSHYDVGRNGVHWITHGSPVYRVLHEGHVRPQDYIQVGLRARGPDLETFGWMRNKGMRYHTMVEVEKWGWERVMARALAEARQNTKKLWISFDVDVLDPAFMPGTGTPVPGGLTMREAQPIMRRLCAENDIAGIDIVEVAPYLDTSYKTALNSNYLLNACLAGIAMRKKGLNPGYFNPVSVEHGIDDYYAPKARRPARKRR
;
A
#
# COMPACT_ATOMS: atom_id res chain seq x y z
N MET A 1 25.30 -35.80 -1.01
CA MET A 1 26.06 -34.66 -1.58
C MET A 1 25.24 -33.41 -1.33
N GLN A 2 25.69 -32.53 -0.43
CA GLN A 2 25.06 -31.21 -0.26
C GLN A 2 25.35 -30.43 -1.55
N GLN A 3 24.34 -30.27 -2.41
CA GLN A 3 24.45 -29.36 -3.54
C GLN A 3 24.72 -27.97 -2.96
N THR A 4 25.90 -27.42 -3.23
CA THR A 4 26.17 -26.01 -3.02
C THR A 4 25.08 -25.23 -3.76
N PRO A 5 24.28 -24.40 -3.07
CA PRO A 5 23.24 -23.63 -3.74
C PRO A 5 23.91 -22.77 -4.82
N ASN A 6 23.32 -22.74 -6.01
CA ASN A 6 23.79 -21.88 -7.09
C ASN A 6 23.94 -20.44 -6.55
N PRO A 7 25.06 -19.75 -6.84
CA PRO A 7 25.21 -18.37 -6.43
C PRO A 7 24.04 -17.55 -7.00
N PRO A 8 23.46 -16.63 -6.22
CA PRO A 8 22.38 -15.78 -6.72
C PRO A 8 22.86 -15.02 -7.96
N PRO A 9 22.00 -14.83 -8.97
CA PRO A 9 22.37 -14.06 -10.15
C PRO A 9 22.83 -12.65 -9.74
N PRO A 10 23.82 -12.07 -10.45
CA PRO A 10 24.29 -10.73 -10.15
C PRO A 10 23.14 -9.74 -10.29
N ILE A 11 22.99 -8.91 -9.26
CA ILE A 11 21.99 -7.87 -9.20
C ILE A 11 22.57 -6.62 -9.87
N PRO A 12 21.86 -5.98 -10.83
CA PRO A 12 22.36 -4.77 -11.48
C PRO A 12 22.68 -3.68 -10.46
N ALA A 13 23.83 -3.01 -10.62
CA ALA A 13 24.23 -1.90 -9.76
C ALA A 13 23.44 -0.62 -10.05
N GLU A 14 22.98 -0.44 -11.29
CA GLU A 14 22.28 0.75 -11.77
C GLU A 14 20.86 0.42 -12.22
N ASP A 15 19.92 1.27 -11.81
CA ASP A 15 18.54 1.30 -12.30
C ASP A 15 18.47 2.26 -13.47
N ILE A 16 18.27 1.72 -14.66
CA ILE A 16 18.21 2.50 -15.89
C ILE A 16 16.78 2.96 -16.18
N MET A 17 15.82 2.74 -15.26
CA MET A 17 14.44 3.25 -15.35
C MET A 17 13.69 2.79 -16.61
N GLY A 18 14.03 1.60 -17.13
CA GLY A 18 13.48 1.12 -18.40
C GLY A 18 14.12 1.78 -19.64
N GLU A 19 15.22 2.53 -19.49
CA GLU A 19 16.07 2.86 -20.63
C GLU A 19 16.59 1.56 -21.24
N PRO A 20 16.42 1.36 -22.56
CA PRO A 20 16.84 0.13 -23.19
C PRO A 20 18.36 -0.05 -23.09
N LYS A 21 18.81 -1.26 -22.72
CA LYS A 21 20.24 -1.56 -22.65
C LYS A 21 20.83 -1.52 -24.07
N PRO A 22 21.94 -0.81 -24.29
CA PRO A 22 22.64 -0.85 -25.55
C PRO A 22 22.93 -2.31 -25.95
N VAL A 23 22.77 -2.62 -27.22
CA VAL A 23 23.03 -3.95 -27.77
C VAL A 23 24.23 -3.88 -28.68
N ASP A 24 25.18 -4.78 -28.43
CA ASP A 24 26.29 -4.99 -29.36
C ASP A 24 25.78 -5.69 -30.61
N LEU A 25 26.10 -5.12 -31.77
CA LEU A 25 25.77 -5.73 -33.04
C LEU A 25 26.86 -6.76 -33.40
N PRO A 26 26.49 -8.05 -33.55
CA PRO A 26 27.40 -9.04 -34.13
C PRO A 26 27.89 -8.60 -35.51
N ALA A 27 29.11 -8.96 -35.88
CA ALA A 27 29.74 -8.49 -37.12
C ALA A 27 28.93 -8.84 -38.38
N ASP A 28 28.30 -10.01 -38.39
CA ASP A 28 27.40 -10.48 -39.45
C ASP A 28 26.11 -9.64 -39.56
N VAL A 29 25.54 -9.24 -38.42
CA VAL A 29 24.37 -8.34 -38.36
C VAL A 29 24.76 -6.93 -38.80
N ALA A 30 25.89 -6.42 -38.31
CA ALA A 30 26.39 -5.09 -38.65
C ALA A 30 26.65 -4.95 -40.15
N ALA A 31 27.20 -5.98 -40.80
CA ALA A 31 27.46 -6.00 -42.24
C ALA A 31 26.16 -5.86 -43.07
N LYS A 32 25.07 -6.50 -42.65
CA LYS A 32 23.76 -6.42 -43.31
C LYS A 32 23.12 -5.03 -43.20
N LEU A 33 23.51 -4.23 -42.21
CA LEU A 33 22.99 -2.88 -41.98
C LEU A 33 23.80 -1.77 -42.66
N ALA A 34 24.86 -2.08 -43.42
CA ALA A 34 25.74 -1.07 -44.03
C ALA A 34 25.04 -0.09 -44.99
N GLY A 35 23.90 -0.49 -45.58
CA GLY A 35 23.07 0.36 -46.45
C GLY A 35 21.88 1.03 -45.76
N ILE A 36 21.73 0.85 -44.45
CA ILE A 36 20.64 1.43 -43.66
C ILE A 36 21.07 2.78 -43.08
N ALA A 37 20.14 3.73 -43.00
CA ALA A 37 20.42 5.07 -42.51
C ALA A 37 21.02 5.05 -41.08
N PRO A 38 22.08 5.84 -40.78
CA PRO A 38 22.82 5.77 -39.53
C PRO A 38 21.97 5.92 -38.26
N GLU A 39 20.95 6.77 -38.30
CA GLU A 39 20.02 7.02 -37.19
C GLU A 39 19.17 5.79 -36.84
N LYS A 40 18.76 5.00 -37.86
CA LYS A 40 18.02 3.75 -37.66
C LYS A 40 18.91 2.66 -37.07
N VAL A 41 20.18 2.61 -37.51
CA VAL A 41 21.18 1.71 -36.91
C VAL A 41 21.49 2.12 -35.47
N ALA A 42 21.55 3.42 -35.17
CA ALA A 42 21.74 3.93 -33.81
C ALA A 42 20.56 3.55 -32.89
N LEU A 43 19.32 3.57 -33.39
CA LEU A 43 18.14 3.10 -32.65
C LEU A 43 18.28 1.63 -32.24
N ILE A 44 18.71 0.77 -33.17
CA ILE A 44 18.96 -0.66 -32.89
C ILE A 44 20.06 -0.80 -31.85
N LYS A 45 21.21 -0.12 -32.02
CA LYS A 45 22.34 -0.16 -31.07
C LYS A 45 21.97 0.32 -29.68
N ALA A 46 21.08 1.30 -29.57
CA ALA A 46 20.58 1.78 -28.29
C ALA A 46 19.61 0.78 -27.61
N GLY A 47 19.29 -0.35 -28.25
CA GLY A 47 18.39 -1.39 -27.71
C GLY A 47 16.91 -1.00 -27.72
N ARG A 48 16.56 0.19 -28.23
CA ARG A 48 15.20 0.76 -28.12
C ARG A 48 14.17 0.04 -28.98
N THR A 49 14.62 -0.77 -29.94
CA THR A 49 13.77 -1.64 -30.76
C THR A 49 13.16 -2.79 -29.97
N GLY A 50 13.70 -3.13 -28.79
CA GLY A 50 13.18 -4.18 -27.91
C GLY A 50 11.72 -3.98 -27.49
N ARG A 51 11.19 -2.74 -27.58
CA ARG A 51 9.78 -2.41 -27.33
C ARG A 51 8.82 -2.97 -28.39
N TYR A 52 9.32 -3.27 -29.59
CA TYR A 52 8.52 -3.66 -30.75
C TYR A 52 8.84 -5.09 -31.21
N VAL A 53 10.07 -5.54 -31.01
CA VAL A 53 10.54 -6.85 -31.43
C VAL A 53 11.64 -7.35 -30.48
N GLU A 54 11.51 -8.61 -30.06
CA GLU A 54 12.53 -9.28 -29.26
C GLU A 54 13.90 -9.29 -29.94
N LYS A 55 14.98 -9.06 -29.17
CA LYS A 55 16.33 -8.85 -29.70
C LYS A 55 16.77 -9.94 -30.66
N ASP A 56 16.58 -11.20 -30.28
CA ASP A 56 17.06 -12.34 -31.07
C ASP A 56 16.21 -12.53 -32.33
N THR A 57 14.91 -12.21 -32.27
CA THR A 57 14.04 -12.22 -33.45
C THR A 57 14.42 -11.11 -34.42
N LEU A 58 14.74 -9.91 -33.91
CA LEU A 58 15.24 -8.80 -34.72
C LEU A 58 16.54 -9.17 -35.43
N PHE A 59 17.50 -9.73 -34.71
CA PHE A 59 18.78 -10.13 -35.29
C PHE A 59 18.61 -11.23 -36.34
N GLU A 60 17.71 -12.18 -36.11
CA GLU A 60 17.43 -13.23 -37.08
C GLU A 60 16.77 -12.68 -38.36
N ARG A 61 15.83 -11.74 -38.23
CA ARG A 61 15.24 -11.03 -39.38
C ARG A 61 16.29 -10.26 -40.18
N ILE A 62 17.23 -9.60 -39.50
CA ILE A 62 18.33 -8.87 -40.16
C ILE A 62 19.24 -9.81 -40.97
N ARG A 63 19.49 -11.02 -40.47
CA ARG A 63 20.31 -12.02 -41.17
C ARG A 63 19.63 -12.56 -42.43
N THR A 64 18.35 -12.87 -42.30
CA THR A 64 17.62 -13.72 -43.25
C THR A 64 16.91 -12.94 -44.36
N LEU A 65 16.46 -11.71 -44.09
CA LEU A 65 15.72 -10.93 -45.08
C LEU A 65 16.62 -10.47 -46.25
N PRO A 66 16.11 -10.49 -47.50
CA PRO A 66 16.76 -9.84 -48.64
C PRO A 66 16.93 -8.32 -48.42
N PRO A 67 17.91 -7.65 -49.05
CA PRO A 67 18.24 -6.24 -48.77
C PRO A 67 17.05 -5.26 -48.87
N ALA A 68 16.19 -5.40 -49.88
CA ALA A 68 15.04 -4.51 -50.06
C ALA A 68 13.95 -4.71 -48.98
N GLU A 69 13.70 -5.97 -48.60
CA GLU A 69 12.75 -6.31 -47.53
C GLU A 69 13.30 -5.92 -46.16
N LEU A 70 14.62 -6.06 -45.96
CA LEU A 70 15.29 -5.62 -44.74
C LEU A 70 15.16 -4.12 -44.53
N ALA A 71 15.41 -3.32 -45.58
CA ALA A 71 15.22 -1.87 -45.50
C ALA A 71 13.77 -1.51 -45.12
N THR A 72 12.79 -2.14 -45.77
CA THR A 72 11.36 -1.94 -45.46
C THR A 72 11.02 -2.35 -44.02
N TYR A 73 11.59 -3.45 -43.53
CA TYR A 73 11.38 -3.94 -42.17
C TYR A 73 11.96 -2.98 -41.12
N ILE A 74 13.17 -2.47 -41.33
CA ILE A 74 13.77 -1.48 -40.44
C ILE A 74 13.01 -0.14 -40.50
N ASP A 75 12.52 0.25 -41.67
CA ASP A 75 11.67 1.44 -41.82
C ASP A 75 10.36 1.32 -41.06
N ALA A 76 9.75 0.13 -41.06
CA ALA A 76 8.56 -0.15 -40.27
C ALA A 76 8.85 -0.04 -38.76
N ILE A 77 9.95 -0.61 -38.27
CA ILE A 77 10.36 -0.50 -36.86
C ILE A 77 10.63 0.97 -36.49
N TRP A 78 11.33 1.71 -37.35
CA TRP A 78 11.58 3.12 -37.15
C TRP A 78 10.28 3.94 -37.09
N SER A 79 9.35 3.68 -38.01
CA SER A 79 8.03 4.32 -38.01
C SER A 79 7.26 4.02 -36.72
N LEU A 80 7.28 2.77 -36.25
CA LEU A 80 6.68 2.40 -34.96
C LEU A 80 7.33 3.18 -33.80
N HIS A 81 8.66 3.34 -33.84
CA HIS A 81 9.38 4.13 -32.85
C HIS A 81 8.92 5.59 -32.84
N GLU A 82 8.90 6.24 -34.00
CA GLU A 82 8.47 7.64 -34.14
C GLU A 82 7.00 7.87 -33.75
N GLN A 83 6.15 6.87 -33.95
CA GLN A 83 4.75 6.93 -33.51
C GLN A 83 4.63 6.82 -32.00
N ALA A 84 5.43 5.96 -31.36
CA ALA A 84 5.37 5.70 -29.93
C ALA A 84 6.07 6.77 -29.07
N GLU A 85 7.10 7.44 -29.58
CA GLU A 85 7.81 8.48 -28.83
C GLU A 85 6.96 9.73 -28.64
N PHE A 86 7.06 10.34 -27.46
CA PHE A 86 6.49 11.66 -27.21
C PHE A 86 7.08 12.71 -28.17
N LYS A 87 6.22 13.44 -28.87
CA LYS A 87 6.60 14.54 -29.76
C LYS A 87 5.93 15.84 -29.32
N ALA A 88 6.73 16.82 -28.90
CA ALA A 88 6.25 18.15 -28.57
C ALA A 88 5.47 18.76 -29.75
N GLY A 89 4.26 19.28 -29.49
CA GLY A 89 3.36 19.84 -30.51
C GLY A 89 2.39 18.84 -31.12
N ARG A 90 2.71 17.53 -31.15
CA ARG A 90 1.76 16.45 -31.48
C ARG A 90 1.04 15.98 -30.22
N ASP A 91 1.82 15.65 -29.20
CA ASP A 91 1.33 15.08 -27.95
C ASP A 91 1.28 16.16 -26.88
N ARG A 92 0.14 16.29 -26.21
CA ARG A 92 -0.02 17.21 -25.07
C ARG A 92 0.42 16.51 -23.79
N ILE A 93 1.30 17.16 -23.02
CA ILE A 93 1.76 16.66 -21.71
C ILE A 93 0.61 16.66 -20.70
N THR A 94 -0.26 17.67 -20.78
CA THR A 94 -1.43 17.81 -19.92
C THR A 94 -2.64 18.27 -20.74
N ILE A 95 -3.82 17.80 -20.35
CA ILE A 95 -5.08 18.38 -20.80
C ILE A 95 -5.29 19.65 -19.95
N PRO A 96 -5.33 20.86 -20.54
CA PRO A 96 -5.54 22.07 -19.77
C PRO A 96 -6.94 22.05 -19.15
N LEU A 97 -7.01 22.35 -17.87
CA LEU A 97 -8.28 22.52 -17.17
C LEU A 97 -8.84 23.92 -17.43
N ASP A 98 -10.17 24.05 -17.44
CA ASP A 98 -10.83 25.35 -17.48
C ASP A 98 -10.67 26.08 -16.14
N THR A 99 -9.55 26.81 -16.00
CA THR A 99 -9.21 27.59 -14.80
C THR A 99 -10.08 28.84 -14.62
N ALA A 100 -10.88 29.22 -15.60
CA ALA A 100 -11.83 30.32 -15.49
C ALA A 100 -13.19 29.88 -14.93
N SER A 101 -13.46 28.56 -14.87
CA SER A 101 -14.71 28.03 -14.33
C SER A 101 -14.90 28.41 -12.85
N PRO A 102 -16.03 28.99 -12.44
CA PRO A 102 -16.32 29.26 -11.04
C PRO A 102 -16.47 27.98 -10.22
N MET A 103 -16.65 26.82 -10.87
CA MET A 103 -16.78 25.51 -10.24
C MET A 103 -15.44 24.79 -10.06
N PHE A 104 -14.32 25.36 -10.51
CA PHE A 104 -13.02 24.68 -10.55
C PHE A 104 -12.65 24.03 -9.21
N ASN A 105 -12.78 24.75 -8.09
CA ASN A 105 -12.47 24.24 -6.75
C ASN A 105 -13.71 23.94 -5.88
N ALA A 106 -14.92 24.00 -6.45
CA ALA A 106 -16.16 23.85 -5.68
C ALA A 106 -16.25 22.50 -4.94
N TRP A 107 -15.77 21.42 -5.55
CA TRP A 107 -15.82 20.06 -4.99
C TRP A 107 -15.03 19.88 -3.68
N LYS A 108 -13.96 20.66 -3.46
CA LYS A 108 -13.14 20.62 -2.24
C LYS A 108 -13.35 21.83 -1.32
N THR A 109 -14.26 22.73 -1.69
CA THR A 109 -14.55 23.91 -0.87
C THR A 109 -15.32 23.49 0.38
N LYS A 110 -14.73 23.72 1.55
CA LYS A 110 -15.38 23.42 2.83
C LYS A 110 -16.55 24.37 3.06
N ARG A 111 -17.68 23.82 3.51
CA ARG A 111 -18.84 24.61 3.94
C ARG A 111 -18.46 25.41 5.21
N PRO A 112 -18.66 26.74 5.25
CA PRO A 112 -18.38 27.54 6.44
C PRO A 112 -19.31 27.17 7.62
N LEU A 113 -18.75 27.01 8.82
CA LEU A 113 -19.51 26.71 10.04
C LEU A 113 -20.61 27.74 10.37
N LEU A 114 -20.47 28.99 9.92
CA LEU A 114 -21.49 30.04 10.09
C LEU A 114 -22.81 29.70 9.39
N LEU A 115 -22.80 28.79 8.42
CA LEU A 115 -23.98 28.32 7.69
C LEU A 115 -24.63 27.08 8.32
N ASP A 116 -24.11 26.58 9.44
CA ASP A 116 -24.62 25.43 10.16
C ASP A 116 -25.34 25.85 11.45
N PRO A 117 -26.27 25.05 11.99
CA PRO A 117 -26.85 25.30 13.29
C PRO A 117 -25.75 25.47 14.36
N LYS A 118 -25.88 26.47 15.22
CA LYS A 118 -24.91 26.73 16.30
C LYS A 118 -24.80 25.49 17.19
N ARG A 119 -23.55 25.04 17.40
CA ARG A 119 -23.20 23.97 18.34
C ARG A 119 -21.81 24.21 18.92
N ASP A 120 -21.55 23.64 20.08
CA ASP A 120 -20.20 23.60 20.63
C ASP A 120 -19.34 22.61 19.83
N PRO A 121 -18.02 22.87 19.68
CA PRO A 121 -17.11 21.91 19.09
C PRO A 121 -17.03 20.62 19.90
N GLY A 122 -17.04 19.49 19.22
CA GLY A 122 -16.89 18.16 19.81
C GLY A 122 -17.52 17.06 18.95
N PRO A 123 -17.14 15.78 19.20
CA PRO A 123 -17.76 14.65 18.53
C PRO A 123 -19.26 14.54 18.85
N VAL A 124 -20.04 14.12 17.86
CA VAL A 124 -21.49 13.94 17.95
C VAL A 124 -21.83 12.46 17.82
N ASP A 125 -22.52 11.91 18.81
CA ASP A 125 -23.05 10.56 18.73
C ASP A 125 -24.31 10.55 17.86
N LEU A 126 -24.29 9.77 16.77
CA LEU A 126 -25.43 9.58 15.87
C LEU A 126 -26.34 8.40 16.29
N GLY A 127 -25.95 7.68 17.34
CA GLY A 127 -26.70 6.57 17.91
C GLY A 127 -27.99 7.05 18.57
N ARG A 128 -29.11 6.44 18.17
CA ARG A 128 -30.42 6.65 18.85
C ARG A 128 -30.62 5.72 20.04
N TYR A 129 -29.97 4.55 20.04
CA TYR A 129 -30.22 3.48 21.00
C TYR A 129 -28.96 3.14 21.81
N ILE A 130 -29.12 2.97 23.12
CA ILE A 130 -28.06 2.46 24.00
C ILE A 130 -27.78 1.00 23.60
N GLY A 131 -26.57 0.72 23.13
CA GLY A 131 -26.13 -0.64 22.78
C GLY A 131 -25.75 -0.87 21.31
N GLY A 132 -25.99 0.10 20.42
CA GLY A 132 -25.27 0.30 19.14
C GLY A 132 -25.21 -0.86 18.13
N ARG A 133 -25.90 -1.99 18.34
CA ARG A 133 -25.89 -3.12 17.39
C ARG A 133 -27.18 -3.11 16.56
N GLY A 134 -27.05 -2.73 15.29
CA GLY A 134 -28.06 -2.98 14.25
C GLY A 134 -29.07 -1.86 13.98
N GLY A 135 -28.89 -0.65 14.53
CA GLY A 135 -29.74 0.51 14.23
C GLY A 135 -29.05 1.84 14.47
N GLY A 136 -29.29 2.83 13.59
CA GLY A 136 -28.64 4.14 13.60
C GLY A 136 -27.92 4.43 12.28
N PHE A 137 -27.20 5.56 12.23
CA PHE A 137 -26.34 5.88 11.08
C PHE A 137 -25.09 5.00 11.13
N ALA A 138 -24.73 4.38 10.01
CA ALA A 138 -23.55 3.55 9.91
C ALA A 138 -22.29 4.42 9.89
N THR A 139 -21.44 4.27 10.90
CA THR A 139 -20.14 4.94 11.04
C THR A 139 -19.04 3.91 11.27
N PHE A 140 -17.80 4.28 11.01
CA PHE A 140 -16.66 3.39 11.27
C PHE A 140 -16.63 2.99 12.74
N ALA A 141 -16.55 1.67 12.98
CA ALA A 141 -16.55 1.07 14.32
C ALA A 141 -17.71 1.52 15.24
N ASN A 142 -18.83 1.99 14.68
CA ASN A 142 -19.94 2.64 15.40
C ASN A 142 -19.46 3.81 16.28
N ALA A 143 -18.42 4.53 15.86
CA ALA A 143 -17.88 5.68 16.56
C ALA A 143 -18.76 6.93 16.37
N PRO A 144 -18.74 7.89 17.30
CA PRO A 144 -19.26 9.23 17.09
C PRO A 144 -18.63 9.90 15.85
N VAL A 145 -19.31 10.88 15.26
CA VAL A 145 -18.77 11.64 14.13
C VAL A 145 -18.09 12.92 14.60
N ALA A 146 -17.08 13.36 13.86
CA ALA A 146 -16.52 14.71 13.97
C ALA A 146 -16.48 15.35 12.58
N PHE A 147 -16.69 16.67 12.51
CA PHE A 147 -16.86 17.38 11.23
C PHE A 147 -15.69 18.31 10.92
N THR A 148 -14.96 18.74 11.96
CA THR A 148 -13.92 19.76 11.87
C THR A 148 -12.71 19.45 12.77
N PRO A 149 -11.54 20.05 12.52
CA PRO A 149 -10.40 19.88 13.41
C PRO A 149 -10.64 20.46 14.81
N GLU A 150 -11.55 21.42 14.95
CA GLU A 150 -12.00 21.95 16.24
C GLU A 150 -12.76 20.88 17.05
N ASP A 151 -13.57 20.04 16.40
CA ASP A 151 -14.24 18.91 17.05
C ASP A 151 -13.23 17.88 17.56
N LEU A 152 -12.21 17.58 16.75
CA LEU A 152 -11.13 16.66 17.12
C LEU A 152 -10.39 17.15 18.37
N LYS A 153 -10.01 18.44 18.39
CA LYS A 153 -9.31 19.08 19.51
C LYS A 153 -10.18 19.12 20.77
N ALA A 154 -11.42 19.59 20.66
CA ALA A 154 -12.35 19.71 21.79
C ALA A 154 -12.68 18.34 22.39
N GLY A 155 -12.90 17.33 21.54
CA GLY A 155 -13.09 15.94 21.96
C GLY A 155 -11.86 15.29 22.58
N LYS A 156 -10.66 15.86 22.37
CA LYS A 156 -9.36 15.23 22.62
C LYS A 156 -9.29 13.87 21.92
N VAL A 157 -9.70 13.85 20.65
CA VAL A 157 -9.76 12.64 19.84
C VAL A 157 -8.37 12.05 19.70
N GLU A 158 -8.27 10.74 19.85
CA GLU A 158 -7.02 9.99 19.76
C GLU A 158 -6.88 9.32 18.39
N VAL A 159 -7.99 8.91 17.80
CA VAL A 159 -8.04 8.26 16.48
C VAL A 159 -9.19 8.84 15.67
N ALA A 160 -8.91 9.30 14.46
CA ALA A 160 -9.91 9.73 13.51
C ALA A 160 -9.86 8.82 12.28
N ILE A 161 -10.95 8.08 12.04
CA ILE A 161 -11.09 7.18 10.90
C ILE A 161 -11.78 7.98 9.78
N VAL A 162 -11.18 8.03 8.60
CA VAL A 162 -11.67 8.82 7.46
C VAL A 162 -11.68 7.96 6.21
N GLY A 163 -12.70 8.07 5.37
CA GLY A 163 -12.71 7.42 4.06
C GLY A 163 -12.01 8.26 3.00
N ALA A 164 -11.30 7.61 2.08
CA ALA A 164 -10.72 8.25 0.89
C ALA A 164 -11.18 7.49 -0.37
N PRO A 165 -12.37 7.79 -0.90
CA PRO A 165 -12.97 7.02 -2.00
C PRO A 165 -12.34 7.40 -3.36
N LEU A 166 -11.06 7.11 -3.58
CA LEU A 166 -10.31 7.36 -4.84
C LEU A 166 -9.80 6.04 -5.44
N ASP A 167 -10.30 5.60 -6.61
CA ASP A 167 -9.88 4.33 -7.23
C ASP A 167 -9.48 4.43 -8.72
N MET A 168 -9.18 5.65 -9.18
CA MET A 168 -8.80 5.89 -10.57
C MET A 168 -7.35 5.54 -10.87
N GLY A 169 -6.49 5.48 -9.86
CA GLY A 169 -5.09 5.05 -9.97
C GLY A 169 -4.94 3.56 -10.29
N SER A 170 -5.96 2.74 -10.00
CA SER A 170 -6.05 1.31 -10.38
C SER A 170 -6.90 1.08 -11.64
N GLY A 171 -7.54 2.13 -12.16
CA GLY A 171 -8.43 2.07 -13.32
C GLY A 171 -9.86 1.65 -12.98
N TRP A 172 -10.43 2.18 -11.90
CA TRP A 172 -11.85 2.01 -11.50
C TRP A 172 -12.25 0.57 -11.15
N ARG A 173 -11.42 -0.10 -10.34
CA ARG A 173 -11.67 -1.49 -9.92
C ARG A 173 -12.49 -1.62 -8.62
N ASN A 174 -13.32 -0.62 -8.32
CA ASN A 174 -14.30 -0.58 -7.23
C ASN A 174 -13.74 -0.30 -5.82
N ALA A 175 -12.46 0.03 -5.66
CA ALA A 175 -11.93 0.40 -4.34
C ALA A 175 -12.58 1.68 -3.76
N ILE A 176 -13.27 2.47 -4.61
CA ILE A 176 -14.05 3.65 -4.23
C ILE A 176 -15.16 3.36 -3.21
N ASP A 177 -15.73 2.14 -3.22
CA ASP A 177 -16.82 1.75 -2.33
C ASP A 177 -16.35 1.10 -1.03
N GLY A 178 -15.05 0.84 -0.89
CA GLY A 178 -14.42 0.31 0.32
C GLY A 178 -14.81 1.03 1.62
N PRO A 179 -14.74 2.38 1.70
CA PRO A 179 -15.10 3.12 2.91
C PRO A 179 -16.55 2.86 3.34
N ARG A 180 -17.48 2.86 2.38
CA ARG A 180 -18.90 2.60 2.66
C ARG A 180 -19.12 1.16 3.13
N ALA A 181 -18.46 0.19 2.49
CA ALA A 181 -18.58 -1.21 2.88
C ALA A 181 -18.08 -1.48 4.31
N LEU A 182 -16.96 -0.86 4.73
CA LEU A 182 -16.44 -1.00 6.09
C LEU A 182 -17.37 -0.35 7.14
N ARG A 183 -18.00 0.79 6.86
CA ARG A 183 -19.02 1.37 7.76
C ARG A 183 -20.24 0.47 7.92
N MET A 184 -20.67 -0.16 6.84
CA MET A 184 -21.87 -1.01 6.81
C MET A 184 -21.65 -2.42 7.37
N THR A 185 -20.40 -2.84 7.53
CA THR A 185 -20.05 -4.19 7.99
C THR A 185 -19.62 -4.16 9.45
N GLY A 186 -19.95 -5.20 10.22
CA GLY A 186 -19.47 -5.34 11.59
C GLY A 186 -17.98 -5.71 11.66
N GLY A 187 -17.42 -5.72 12.87
CA GLY A 187 -16.10 -6.30 13.15
C GLY A 187 -15.04 -5.30 13.60
N ALA A 188 -15.17 -4.01 13.26
CA ALA A 188 -14.17 -2.99 13.61
C ALA A 188 -14.23 -2.55 15.09
N GLY A 189 -15.44 -2.50 15.66
CA GLY A 189 -15.67 -2.17 17.06
C GLY A 189 -15.91 -3.41 17.94
N GLY A 190 -15.78 -3.22 19.26
CA GLY A 190 -16.01 -4.27 20.27
C GLY A 190 -14.74 -4.93 20.81
N ASN A 191 -14.92 -5.94 21.66
CA ASN A 191 -13.82 -6.61 22.36
C ASN A 191 -12.88 -7.32 21.40
N ASP A 192 -11.59 -7.02 21.50
CA ASP A 192 -10.52 -7.84 20.95
C ASP A 192 -10.21 -8.97 21.93
N MET A 193 -10.57 -10.22 21.59
CA MET A 193 -10.38 -11.37 22.50
C MET A 193 -8.91 -11.63 22.83
N TYR A 194 -7.95 -11.19 22.02
CA TYR A 194 -6.54 -11.41 22.27
C TYR A 194 -6.04 -10.58 23.46
N SER A 195 -6.48 -9.33 23.59
CA SER A 195 -6.09 -8.43 24.69
C SER A 195 -7.19 -8.26 25.75
N MET A 196 -8.43 -8.65 25.44
CA MET A 196 -9.67 -8.33 26.16
C MET A 196 -9.93 -6.82 26.30
N ILE A 197 -9.37 -6.02 25.39
CA ILE A 197 -9.63 -4.58 25.33
C ILE A 197 -10.76 -4.34 24.33
N ASN A 198 -11.76 -3.57 24.74
CA ASN A 198 -12.67 -2.91 23.81
C ASN A 198 -12.07 -1.56 23.38
N PRO A 199 -11.62 -1.38 22.13
CA PRO A 199 -11.01 -0.13 21.71
C PRO A 199 -11.97 1.05 21.80
N ASN A 200 -13.27 0.86 21.54
CA ASN A 200 -14.29 1.91 21.63
C ASN A 200 -14.41 2.50 23.05
N GLY A 201 -14.11 1.71 24.08
CA GLY A 201 -14.10 2.18 25.47
C GLY A 201 -12.72 2.65 25.95
N ALA A 202 -11.64 2.25 25.27
CA ALA A 202 -10.27 2.56 25.67
C ALA A 202 -9.69 3.79 24.94
N LEU A 203 -10.23 4.12 23.78
CA LEU A 203 -9.77 5.19 22.90
C LEU A 203 -10.92 6.15 22.56
N LYS A 204 -10.60 7.42 22.39
CA LYS A 204 -11.50 8.41 21.80
C LYS A 204 -11.42 8.34 20.28
N ILE A 205 -12.29 7.52 19.70
CA ILE A 205 -12.37 7.25 18.25
C ILE A 205 -13.51 8.06 17.65
N VAL A 206 -13.30 8.61 16.45
CA VAL A 206 -14.37 9.23 15.65
C VAL A 206 -14.34 8.76 14.20
N ASP A 207 -15.50 8.79 13.56
CA ASP A 207 -15.62 8.80 12.09
C ASP A 207 -15.56 10.25 11.60
N TYR A 208 -14.61 10.55 10.73
CA TYR A 208 -14.36 11.90 10.19
C TYR A 208 -14.90 12.05 8.76
N GLY A 209 -15.87 11.22 8.38
CA GLY A 209 -16.52 11.27 7.08
C GLY A 209 -15.62 10.77 5.94
N ASP A 210 -15.91 11.21 4.73
CA ASP A 210 -15.13 10.91 3.53
C ASP A 210 -14.46 12.18 2.99
N ILE A 211 -13.22 12.04 2.55
CA ILE A 211 -12.50 13.07 1.81
C ILE A 211 -13.16 13.23 0.44
N ALA A 212 -13.50 14.46 0.07
CA ALA A 212 -14.01 14.76 -1.27
C ALA A 212 -12.92 14.44 -2.31
N ILE A 213 -13.31 13.86 -3.44
CA ILE A 213 -12.39 13.53 -4.55
C ILE A 213 -12.87 14.17 -5.84
N ASP A 214 -11.94 14.54 -6.72
CA ASP A 214 -12.25 14.82 -8.11
C ASP A 214 -12.32 13.50 -8.86
N GLN A 215 -13.53 13.05 -9.17
CA GLN A 215 -13.81 11.79 -9.87
C GLN A 215 -13.27 11.72 -11.30
N ASN A 216 -12.65 12.78 -11.82
CA ASN A 216 -12.03 12.77 -13.15
C ASN A 216 -10.52 13.07 -13.11
N SER A 217 -9.93 13.30 -11.93
CA SER A 217 -8.49 13.50 -11.80
C SER A 217 -7.93 12.99 -10.48
N THR A 218 -7.15 11.92 -10.58
CA THR A 218 -6.34 11.38 -9.47
C THR A 218 -5.35 12.42 -8.98
N GLU A 219 -4.69 13.14 -9.90
CA GLU A 219 -3.66 14.14 -9.60
C GLU A 219 -4.22 15.30 -8.78
N ARG A 220 -5.45 15.76 -9.07
CA ARG A 220 -6.10 16.81 -8.27
C ARG A 220 -6.59 16.28 -6.91
N SER A 221 -6.98 15.02 -6.86
CA SER A 221 -7.47 14.38 -5.64
C SER A 221 -6.36 14.14 -4.62
N VAL A 222 -5.18 13.66 -5.04
CA VAL A 222 -4.08 13.33 -4.11
C VAL A 222 -3.60 14.53 -3.30
N ASP A 223 -3.54 15.74 -3.89
CA ASP A 223 -3.18 16.95 -3.15
C ASP A 223 -4.19 17.26 -2.05
N HIS A 224 -5.49 17.13 -2.33
CA HIS A 224 -6.53 17.37 -1.34
C HIS A 224 -6.56 16.28 -0.26
N VAL A 225 -6.34 15.01 -0.63
CA VAL A 225 -6.17 13.92 0.35
C VAL A 225 -5.03 14.24 1.31
N ARG A 226 -3.86 14.65 0.79
CA ARG A 226 -2.71 15.05 1.62
C ARG A 226 -3.06 16.20 2.57
N GLU A 227 -3.82 17.19 2.11
CA GLU A 227 -4.31 18.29 2.96
C GLU A 227 -5.19 17.79 4.12
N MET A 228 -6.14 16.89 3.83
CA MET A 228 -7.10 16.39 4.81
C MET A 228 -6.45 15.43 5.84
N VAL A 229 -5.56 14.54 5.41
CA VAL A 229 -4.80 13.68 6.33
C VAL A 229 -3.89 14.52 7.22
N ARG A 230 -3.25 15.55 6.65
CA ARG A 230 -2.40 16.49 7.41
C ARG A 230 -3.22 17.29 8.43
N GLU A 231 -4.45 17.67 8.11
CA GLU A 231 -5.37 18.34 9.04
C GLU A 231 -5.62 17.49 10.28
N ILE A 232 -5.98 16.21 10.09
CA ILE A 232 -6.20 15.27 11.19
C ILE A 232 -4.92 15.14 12.04
N ALA A 233 -3.78 14.81 11.41
CA ALA A 233 -2.52 14.59 12.11
C ALA A 233 -2.05 15.81 12.91
N ARG A 234 -2.30 17.04 12.43
CA ARG A 234 -1.96 18.29 13.15
C ARG A 234 -2.76 18.48 14.45
N THR A 235 -3.88 17.81 14.63
CA THR A 235 -4.63 17.85 15.89
C THR A 235 -4.01 16.97 16.98
N GLY A 236 -3.07 16.09 16.61
CA GLY A 236 -2.50 15.06 17.48
C GLY A 236 -3.26 13.73 17.43
N ALA A 237 -4.41 13.66 16.77
CA ALA A 237 -5.10 12.41 16.49
C ALA A 237 -4.37 11.58 15.43
N ILE A 238 -4.44 10.25 15.54
CA ILE A 238 -3.92 9.32 14.54
C ILE A 238 -4.93 9.23 13.39
N PRO A 239 -4.57 9.59 12.14
CA PRO A 239 -5.40 9.33 10.98
C PRO A 239 -5.40 7.84 10.65
N ILE A 240 -6.58 7.25 10.50
CA ILE A 240 -6.77 5.94 9.86
C ILE A 240 -7.57 6.17 8.59
N VAL A 241 -6.92 6.01 7.44
CA VAL A 241 -7.53 6.23 6.12
C VAL A 241 -8.07 4.91 5.60
N ILE A 242 -9.35 4.85 5.26
CA ILE A 242 -9.98 3.66 4.69
C ILE A 242 -10.28 3.89 3.22
N GLY A 243 -9.95 2.91 2.40
CA GLY A 243 -10.40 2.76 1.03
C GLY A 243 -9.69 3.66 0.04
N GLY A 244 -10.20 3.56 -1.19
CA GLY A 244 -9.50 3.90 -2.41
C GLY A 244 -8.44 2.86 -2.79
N ASP A 245 -7.86 3.04 -3.96
CA ASP A 245 -6.74 2.25 -4.44
C ASP A 245 -5.42 2.69 -3.78
N HIS A 246 -4.34 1.94 -4.03
CA HIS A 246 -3.07 2.21 -3.35
C HIS A 246 -2.37 3.52 -3.78
N SER A 247 -2.89 4.27 -4.77
CA SER A 247 -2.35 5.60 -5.10
C SER A 247 -2.42 6.57 -3.91
N LEU A 248 -3.26 6.26 -2.92
CA LEU A 248 -3.42 6.99 -1.67
C LEU A 248 -2.25 6.87 -0.69
N GLU A 249 -1.41 5.83 -0.76
CA GLU A 249 -0.26 5.75 0.15
C GLU A 249 0.63 6.99 0.01
N TYR A 250 0.87 7.45 -1.22
CA TYR A 250 1.70 8.63 -1.46
C TYR A 250 1.22 9.89 -0.71
N PRO A 251 -0.01 10.41 -0.93
CA PRO A 251 -0.48 11.59 -0.22
C PRO A 251 -0.63 11.37 1.29
N ASN A 252 -0.96 10.15 1.72
CA ASN A 252 -1.11 9.80 3.14
C ASN A 252 0.23 9.87 3.90
N VAL A 253 1.25 9.17 3.39
CA VAL A 253 2.59 9.15 3.98
C VAL A 253 3.25 10.53 3.87
N ALA A 254 3.06 11.23 2.75
CA ALA A 254 3.56 12.59 2.59
C ALA A 254 2.93 13.56 3.61
N ALA A 255 1.63 13.42 3.91
CA ALA A 255 0.97 14.20 4.95
C ALA A 255 1.55 13.94 6.34
N ALA A 256 1.83 12.67 6.68
CA ALA A 256 2.50 12.33 7.93
C ALA A 256 3.92 12.94 8.02
N ALA A 257 4.68 12.90 6.91
CA ALA A 257 5.99 13.52 6.81
C ALA A 257 5.92 15.06 6.94
N ASP A 258 4.86 15.71 6.44
CA ASP A 258 4.66 17.16 6.61
C ASP A 258 4.46 17.58 8.06
N VAL A 259 3.88 16.71 8.88
CA VAL A 259 3.61 16.99 10.30
C VAL A 259 4.79 16.57 11.19
N HIS A 260 5.37 15.41 10.94
CA HIS A 260 6.40 14.83 11.81
C HIS A 260 7.84 15.07 11.33
N GLY A 261 8.01 15.53 10.08
CA GLY A 261 9.28 15.80 9.43
C GLY A 261 9.68 14.70 8.44
N LYS A 262 10.17 15.11 7.26
CA LYS A 262 10.73 14.20 6.25
C LYS A 262 11.82 13.31 6.83
N GLY A 263 11.76 12.02 6.51
CA GLY A 263 12.70 11.00 7.00
C GLY A 263 12.58 10.65 8.49
N LYS A 264 11.59 11.22 9.21
CA LYS A 264 11.27 10.87 10.61
C LYS A 264 10.06 9.94 10.75
N VAL A 265 9.43 9.57 9.64
CA VAL A 265 8.39 8.55 9.54
C VAL A 265 8.99 7.31 8.87
N GLY A 266 8.81 6.14 9.47
CA GLY A 266 9.03 4.85 8.82
C GLY A 266 7.72 4.30 8.27
N VAL A 267 7.80 3.38 7.31
CA VAL A 267 6.62 2.74 6.70
C VAL A 267 6.78 1.22 6.79
N VAL A 268 5.73 0.55 7.25
CA VAL A 268 5.55 -0.88 6.98
C VAL A 268 4.38 -1.01 6.00
N HIS A 269 4.70 -1.54 4.83
CA HIS A 269 3.82 -1.67 3.69
C HIS A 269 3.51 -3.16 3.48
N PHE A 270 2.25 -3.54 3.66
CA PHE A 270 1.75 -4.89 3.39
C PHE A 270 1.09 -4.93 2.04
N ASP A 271 1.62 -5.72 1.11
CA ASP A 271 1.12 -5.80 -0.27
C ASP A 271 1.68 -7.04 -0.98
N SER A 272 0.94 -7.55 -1.96
CA SER A 272 1.43 -8.56 -2.88
C SER A 272 2.34 -8.00 -3.99
N HIS A 273 2.21 -6.70 -4.28
CA HIS A 273 2.94 -5.88 -5.23
C HIS A 273 3.96 -4.97 -4.54
N TYR A 274 4.95 -4.53 -5.31
CA TYR A 274 6.07 -3.74 -4.81
C TYR A 274 5.87 -2.23 -4.98
N ASP A 275 4.95 -1.80 -5.85
CA ASP A 275 4.48 -0.43 -6.02
C ASP A 275 5.55 0.67 -6.22
N VAL A 276 6.71 0.25 -6.70
CA VAL A 276 7.83 1.10 -7.14
C VAL A 276 7.84 1.31 -8.65
N GLY A 277 6.66 1.22 -9.30
CA GLY A 277 6.49 1.56 -10.71
C GLY A 277 6.96 2.98 -10.98
N ARG A 278 7.90 3.13 -11.93
CA ARG A 278 8.67 4.37 -12.09
C ARG A 278 8.98 4.76 -13.54
N ASN A 279 8.57 3.92 -14.47
CA ASN A 279 8.72 4.08 -15.91
C ASN A 279 7.35 4.18 -16.64
N GLY A 280 6.28 4.40 -15.89
CA GLY A 280 4.93 4.60 -16.43
C GLY A 280 4.73 6.02 -16.98
N VAL A 281 3.74 6.18 -17.85
CA VAL A 281 3.33 7.49 -18.38
C VAL A 281 2.71 8.36 -17.28
N HIS A 282 1.93 7.73 -16.39
CA HIS A 282 1.36 8.38 -15.23
C HIS A 282 2.20 8.11 -13.99
N TRP A 283 2.44 9.16 -13.21
CA TRP A 283 3.23 9.05 -11.99
C TRP A 283 2.39 8.85 -10.72
N ILE A 284 1.08 9.07 -10.81
CA ILE A 284 0.11 8.84 -9.74
C ILE A 284 -0.79 7.70 -10.20
N THR A 285 -0.41 6.49 -9.80
CA THR A 285 -1.12 5.24 -10.06
C THR A 285 -1.07 4.41 -8.79
N HIS A 286 -1.88 3.36 -8.71
CA HIS A 286 -1.79 2.45 -7.57
C HIS A 286 -0.47 1.67 -7.53
N GLY A 287 0.20 1.45 -8.68
CA GLY A 287 1.47 0.71 -8.74
C GLY A 287 2.73 1.59 -8.63
N SER A 288 2.61 2.87 -8.32
CA SER A 288 3.74 3.82 -8.19
C SER A 288 3.87 4.62 -6.88
N PRO A 289 3.03 4.47 -5.83
CA PRO A 289 3.09 5.34 -4.66
C PRO A 289 4.43 5.23 -3.91
N VAL A 290 4.99 4.02 -3.77
CA VAL A 290 6.26 3.79 -3.07
C VAL A 290 7.40 4.53 -3.73
N TYR A 291 7.46 4.47 -5.07
CA TYR A 291 8.46 5.23 -5.81
C TYR A 291 8.34 6.72 -5.50
N ARG A 292 7.13 7.30 -5.49
CA ARG A 292 6.93 8.73 -5.22
C ARG A 292 7.31 9.12 -3.80
N VAL A 293 6.90 8.33 -2.81
CA VAL A 293 7.25 8.52 -1.39
C VAL A 293 8.77 8.60 -1.20
N LEU A 294 9.52 7.69 -1.84
CA LEU A 294 10.97 7.62 -1.74
C LEU A 294 11.67 8.70 -2.59
N HIS A 295 11.21 8.93 -3.82
CA HIS A 295 11.81 9.88 -4.75
C HIS A 295 11.75 11.31 -4.23
N GLU A 296 10.63 11.70 -3.61
CA GLU A 296 10.47 13.03 -3.01
C GLU A 296 11.07 13.15 -1.59
N GLY A 297 11.67 12.07 -1.08
CA GLY A 297 12.37 12.04 0.20
C GLY A 297 11.45 12.17 1.41
N HIS A 298 10.17 11.79 1.32
CA HIS A 298 9.25 11.80 2.46
C HIS A 298 9.68 10.75 3.51
N VAL A 299 10.12 9.59 3.03
CA VAL A 299 10.63 8.46 3.83
C VAL A 299 12.02 8.09 3.36
N ARG A 300 12.91 7.72 4.29
CA ARG A 300 14.24 7.20 3.93
C ARG A 300 14.08 5.73 3.49
N PRO A 301 14.70 5.29 2.40
CA PRO A 301 14.52 3.91 1.90
C PRO A 301 14.76 2.83 2.95
N GLN A 302 15.77 2.98 3.82
CA GLN A 302 16.08 2.02 4.89
C GLN A 302 15.03 1.91 6.01
N ASP A 303 14.05 2.82 6.02
CA ASP A 303 12.92 2.80 6.95
C ASP A 303 11.59 2.46 6.24
N TYR A 304 11.68 1.97 5.01
CA TYR A 304 10.56 1.48 4.23
C TYR A 304 10.66 -0.06 4.14
N ILE A 305 9.69 -0.75 4.74
CA ILE A 305 9.68 -2.21 4.89
C ILE A 305 8.45 -2.76 4.17
N GLN A 306 8.66 -3.62 3.17
CA GLN A 306 7.57 -4.32 2.48
C GLN A 306 7.38 -5.73 3.00
N VAL A 307 6.14 -6.20 3.07
CA VAL A 307 5.79 -7.54 3.55
C VAL A 307 4.71 -8.14 2.64
N GLY A 308 4.96 -9.34 2.11
CA GLY A 308 3.98 -10.12 1.35
C GLY A 308 4.19 -10.16 -0.17
N LEU A 309 5.27 -9.56 -0.67
CA LEU A 309 5.58 -9.47 -2.11
C LEU A 309 5.59 -10.85 -2.77
N ARG A 310 4.78 -11.03 -3.82
CA ARG A 310 4.63 -12.31 -4.54
C ARG A 310 4.01 -12.20 -5.95
N ALA A 311 3.68 -11.01 -6.43
CA ALA A 311 3.10 -10.80 -7.75
C ALA A 311 4.07 -11.16 -8.89
N ARG A 312 3.74 -10.80 -10.14
CA ARG A 312 4.57 -11.08 -11.33
C ARG A 312 5.94 -10.37 -11.35
N GLY A 313 6.26 -9.57 -10.34
CA GLY A 313 7.58 -9.00 -10.08
C GLY A 313 7.82 -8.86 -8.56
N PRO A 314 8.94 -8.25 -8.12
CA PRO A 314 9.93 -7.52 -8.92
C PRO A 314 10.78 -8.39 -9.84
N ASP A 315 11.27 -7.82 -10.95
CA ASP A 315 12.34 -8.43 -11.75
C ASP A 315 13.73 -8.21 -11.11
N LEU A 316 14.78 -8.77 -11.71
CA LEU A 316 16.15 -8.67 -11.16
C LEU A 316 16.64 -7.22 -11.04
N GLU A 317 16.27 -6.37 -12.00
CA GLU A 317 16.65 -4.96 -12.01
C GLU A 317 15.94 -4.19 -10.90
N THR A 318 14.63 -4.40 -10.73
CA THR A 318 13.86 -3.76 -9.67
C THR A 318 14.27 -4.24 -8.29
N PHE A 319 14.55 -5.54 -8.11
CA PHE A 319 15.17 -6.02 -6.87
C PHE A 319 16.50 -5.33 -6.58
N GLY A 320 17.31 -5.08 -7.62
CA GLY A 320 18.55 -4.34 -7.50
C GLY A 320 18.36 -2.91 -7.09
N TRP A 321 17.44 -2.20 -7.74
CA TRP A 321 17.10 -0.84 -7.36
C TRP A 321 16.66 -0.73 -5.90
N MET A 322 15.69 -1.57 -5.49
CA MET A 322 15.15 -1.56 -4.13
C MET A 322 16.27 -1.80 -3.10
N ARG A 323 17.12 -2.81 -3.34
CA ARG A 323 18.25 -3.15 -2.46
C ARG A 323 19.31 -2.05 -2.43
N ASN A 324 19.68 -1.49 -3.57
CA ASN A 324 20.73 -0.46 -3.67
C ASN A 324 20.26 0.87 -3.06
N LYS A 325 18.95 1.17 -3.10
CA LYS A 325 18.37 2.27 -2.32
C LYS A 325 18.39 2.01 -0.82
N GLY A 326 18.41 0.75 -0.40
CA GLY A 326 18.43 0.32 1.00
C GLY A 326 17.07 -0.10 1.54
N MET A 327 16.07 -0.32 0.67
CA MET A 327 14.74 -0.80 1.09
C MET A 327 14.82 -2.18 1.73
N ARG A 328 13.87 -2.46 2.62
CA ARG A 328 13.67 -3.77 3.23
C ARG A 328 12.42 -4.39 2.66
N TYR A 329 12.47 -5.68 2.39
CA TYR A 329 11.33 -6.40 1.84
C TYR A 329 11.33 -7.85 2.31
N HIS A 330 10.12 -8.37 2.51
CA HIS A 330 9.84 -9.73 2.95
C HIS A 330 8.85 -10.36 1.98
N THR A 331 9.37 -11.18 1.06
CA THR A 331 8.54 -11.84 0.04
C THR A 331 7.85 -13.07 0.61
N MET A 332 6.79 -13.56 -0.04
CA MET A 332 6.22 -14.86 0.35
C MET A 332 7.17 -16.03 0.09
N VAL A 333 8.19 -15.86 -0.77
CA VAL A 333 9.28 -16.84 -0.92
C VAL A 333 10.17 -16.88 0.32
N GLU A 334 10.38 -15.75 1.02
CA GLU A 334 11.07 -15.72 2.31
C GLU A 334 10.25 -16.47 3.37
N VAL A 335 8.93 -16.28 3.37
CA VAL A 335 7.99 -16.97 4.26
C VAL A 335 8.01 -18.48 4.01
N GLU A 336 7.95 -18.93 2.76
CA GLU A 336 8.06 -20.36 2.39
C GLU A 336 9.38 -20.96 2.88
N LYS A 337 10.49 -20.22 2.74
CA LYS A 337 11.82 -20.71 3.11
C LYS A 337 12.06 -20.78 4.62
N TRP A 338 11.57 -19.79 5.37
CA TRP A 338 11.95 -19.60 6.79
C TRP A 338 10.79 -19.70 7.78
N GLY A 339 9.55 -19.73 7.30
CA GLY A 339 8.34 -19.71 8.11
C GLY A 339 7.90 -18.31 8.52
N TRP A 340 6.58 -18.10 8.59
CA TRP A 340 5.97 -16.81 8.91
C TRP A 340 6.44 -16.23 10.24
N GLU A 341 6.54 -17.04 11.30
CA GLU A 341 6.92 -16.54 12.64
C GLU A 341 8.28 -15.82 12.64
N ARG A 342 9.26 -16.34 11.88
CA ARG A 342 10.59 -15.74 11.78
C ARG A 342 10.57 -14.45 10.98
N VAL A 343 9.85 -14.44 9.86
CA VAL A 343 9.70 -13.26 9.00
C VAL A 343 8.97 -12.14 9.73
N MET A 344 7.87 -12.47 10.41
CA MET A 344 7.12 -11.54 11.25
C MET A 344 7.97 -10.95 12.37
N ALA A 345 8.75 -11.78 13.09
CA ALA A 345 9.63 -11.29 14.15
C ALA A 345 10.69 -10.31 13.61
N ARG A 346 11.22 -10.60 12.41
CA ARG A 346 12.15 -9.71 11.71
C ARG A 346 11.50 -8.39 11.30
N ALA A 347 10.35 -8.42 10.62
CA ALA A 347 9.64 -7.22 10.20
C ALA A 347 9.29 -6.31 11.39
N LEU A 348 8.84 -6.89 12.51
CA LEU A 348 8.56 -6.14 13.74
C LEU A 348 9.82 -5.53 14.37
N ALA A 349 10.93 -6.27 14.38
CA ALA A 349 12.20 -5.75 14.87
C ALA A 349 12.70 -4.59 13.99
N GLU A 350 12.56 -4.71 12.66
CA GLU A 350 12.93 -3.68 11.70
C GLU A 350 12.07 -2.42 11.84
N ALA A 351 10.75 -2.57 12.02
CA ALA A 351 9.80 -1.46 12.22
C ALA A 351 10.10 -0.62 13.47
N ARG A 352 10.66 -1.25 14.51
CA ARG A 352 11.00 -0.59 15.79
C ARG A 352 12.34 0.14 15.78
N GLN A 353 13.13 0.02 14.72
CA GLN A 353 14.45 0.64 14.68
C GLN A 353 14.36 2.17 14.60
N ASN A 354 15.37 2.85 15.14
CA ASN A 354 15.58 4.30 14.99
C ASN A 354 14.48 5.21 15.58
N THR A 355 13.64 4.70 16.51
CA THR A 355 12.63 5.47 17.28
C THR A 355 11.85 6.49 16.43
N LYS A 356 11.31 6.04 15.30
CA LYS A 356 10.46 6.86 14.43
C LYS A 356 8.99 6.70 14.77
N LYS A 357 8.17 7.63 14.29
CA LYS A 357 6.76 7.32 14.11
C LYS A 357 6.58 6.38 12.93
N LEU A 358 5.60 5.49 13.02
CA LEU A 358 5.34 4.46 12.02
C LEU A 358 4.03 4.76 11.27
N TRP A 359 4.10 4.80 9.95
CA TRP A 359 2.94 4.64 9.08
C TRP A 359 2.78 3.17 8.72
N ILE A 360 1.56 2.66 8.74
CA ILE A 360 1.24 1.30 8.28
C ILE A 360 0.38 1.43 7.04
N SER A 361 0.93 1.06 5.88
CA SER A 361 0.17 0.95 4.62
C SER A 361 -0.29 -0.49 4.47
N PHE A 362 -1.59 -0.75 4.48
CA PHE A 362 -2.11 -2.11 4.37
C PHE A 362 -2.97 -2.27 3.12
N ASP A 363 -2.35 -2.75 2.04
CA ASP A 363 -3.07 -3.27 0.90
C ASP A 363 -3.70 -4.60 1.27
N VAL A 364 -5.02 -4.70 1.11
CA VAL A 364 -5.72 -5.94 1.43
C VAL A 364 -5.35 -7.08 0.49
N ASP A 365 -4.80 -6.81 -0.68
CA ASP A 365 -4.34 -7.82 -1.64
C ASP A 365 -3.12 -8.62 -1.15
N VAL A 366 -2.45 -8.17 -0.07
CA VAL A 366 -1.44 -8.96 0.64
C VAL A 366 -2.01 -10.29 1.13
N LEU A 367 -3.31 -10.31 1.44
CA LEU A 367 -4.03 -11.48 1.92
C LEU A 367 -4.33 -12.44 0.77
N ASP A 368 -4.39 -13.73 1.08
CA ASP A 368 -4.79 -14.71 0.09
C ASP A 368 -6.24 -14.45 -0.40
N PRO A 369 -6.54 -14.55 -1.70
CA PRO A 369 -7.89 -14.38 -2.24
C PRO A 369 -8.95 -15.30 -1.62
N ALA A 370 -8.55 -16.41 -0.98
CA ALA A 370 -9.46 -17.23 -0.17
C ALA A 370 -10.09 -16.44 1.00
N PHE A 371 -9.40 -15.43 1.53
CA PHE A 371 -9.87 -14.55 2.60
C PHE A 371 -10.24 -13.16 2.08
N MET A 372 -9.57 -12.67 1.04
CA MET A 372 -9.76 -11.33 0.49
C MET A 372 -10.05 -11.38 -1.02
N PRO A 373 -11.23 -11.89 -1.43
CA PRO A 373 -11.56 -11.99 -2.85
C PRO A 373 -11.85 -10.63 -3.51
N GLY A 374 -12.27 -9.63 -2.71
CA GLY A 374 -12.68 -8.31 -3.20
C GLY A 374 -11.54 -7.30 -3.24
N THR A 375 -10.61 -7.47 -4.19
CA THR A 375 -9.54 -6.50 -4.48
C THR A 375 -9.30 -6.42 -5.99
N GLY A 376 -8.75 -5.31 -6.49
CA GLY A 376 -8.52 -5.06 -7.92
C GLY A 376 -7.42 -5.92 -8.55
N THR A 377 -6.46 -6.41 -7.76
CA THR A 377 -5.28 -7.16 -8.22
C THR A 377 -5.00 -8.39 -7.34
N PRO A 378 -5.90 -9.38 -7.24
CA PRO A 378 -5.70 -10.51 -6.33
C PRO A 378 -4.51 -11.38 -6.77
N VAL A 379 -3.65 -11.76 -5.81
CA VAL A 379 -2.53 -12.68 -6.04
C VAL A 379 -2.61 -13.88 -5.09
N PRO A 380 -2.65 -15.14 -5.56
CA PRO A 380 -2.73 -16.31 -4.68
C PRO A 380 -1.43 -16.55 -3.89
N GLY A 381 -1.51 -17.35 -2.81
CA GLY A 381 -0.37 -17.67 -1.94
C GLY A 381 -0.03 -16.56 -0.96
N GLY A 382 -1.03 -15.81 -0.51
CA GLY A 382 -0.90 -14.65 0.37
C GLY A 382 -0.95 -14.98 1.85
N LEU A 383 -0.95 -13.94 2.68
CA LEU A 383 -1.13 -14.09 4.12
C LEU A 383 -2.57 -14.52 4.45
N THR A 384 -2.70 -15.31 5.50
CA THR A 384 -3.98 -15.64 6.10
C THR A 384 -4.39 -14.57 7.12
N MET A 385 -5.68 -14.52 7.47
CA MET A 385 -6.14 -13.64 8.57
C MET A 385 -5.51 -13.98 9.92
N ARG A 386 -5.07 -15.23 10.13
CA ARG A 386 -4.34 -15.65 11.33
C ARG A 386 -2.92 -15.10 11.41
N GLU A 387 -2.39 -14.59 10.30
CA GLU A 387 -1.06 -13.99 10.22
C GLU A 387 -1.16 -12.46 10.23
N ALA A 388 -2.12 -11.90 9.49
CA ALA A 388 -2.33 -10.46 9.38
C ALA A 388 -2.82 -9.79 10.67
N GLN A 389 -3.80 -10.37 11.39
CA GLN A 389 -4.30 -9.74 12.62
C GLN A 389 -3.23 -9.65 13.72
N PRO A 390 -2.44 -10.71 14.02
CA PRO A 390 -1.37 -10.61 15.00
C PRO A 390 -0.30 -9.58 14.65
N ILE A 391 0.14 -9.50 13.39
CA ILE A 391 1.18 -8.53 13.02
C ILE A 391 0.65 -7.09 13.05
N MET A 392 -0.57 -6.83 12.58
CA MET A 392 -1.21 -5.52 12.67
C MET A 392 -1.34 -5.05 14.13
N ARG A 393 -1.85 -5.91 15.01
CA ARG A 393 -1.96 -5.61 16.45
C ARG A 393 -0.61 -5.32 17.08
N ARG A 394 0.41 -6.11 16.76
CA ARG A 394 1.76 -5.94 17.31
C ARG A 394 2.44 -4.68 16.79
N LEU A 395 2.31 -4.34 15.51
CA LEU A 395 2.83 -3.08 14.98
C LEU A 395 2.23 -1.88 15.72
N CYS A 396 0.91 -1.88 15.92
CA CYS A 396 0.21 -0.82 16.64
C CYS A 396 0.54 -0.77 18.15
N ALA A 397 0.76 -1.93 18.78
CA ALA A 397 1.11 -2.01 20.20
C ALA A 397 2.56 -1.63 20.49
N GLU A 398 3.47 -1.95 19.58
CA GLU A 398 4.93 -1.84 19.80
C GLU A 398 5.54 -0.53 19.27
N ASN A 399 4.79 0.26 18.50
CA ASN A 399 5.30 1.47 17.84
C ASN A 399 4.46 2.72 18.14
N ASP A 400 5.07 3.89 18.03
CA ASP A 400 4.36 5.17 18.02
C ASP A 400 3.82 5.43 16.60
N ILE A 401 2.50 5.50 16.45
CA ILE A 401 1.86 5.49 15.13
C ILE A 401 1.71 6.93 14.60
N ALA A 402 2.11 7.16 13.35
CA ALA A 402 1.86 8.39 12.60
C ALA A 402 0.51 8.36 11.88
N GLY A 403 0.06 7.17 11.49
CA GLY A 403 -1.20 6.90 10.82
C GLY A 403 -1.21 5.51 10.21
N ILE A 404 -2.37 5.11 9.70
CA ILE A 404 -2.59 3.84 9.00
C ILE A 404 -3.43 4.14 7.76
N ASP A 405 -3.24 3.37 6.69
CA ASP A 405 -4.27 3.19 5.68
C ASP A 405 -4.58 1.71 5.43
N ILE A 406 -5.83 1.45 5.03
CA ILE A 406 -6.32 0.15 4.57
C ILE A 406 -6.96 0.39 3.21
N VAL A 407 -6.32 -0.10 2.14
CA VAL A 407 -6.63 0.25 0.75
C VAL A 407 -6.99 -0.98 -0.09
N GLU A 408 -7.41 -0.77 -1.34
CA GLU A 408 -7.80 -1.80 -2.33
C GLU A 408 -8.99 -2.68 -1.92
N VAL A 409 -9.79 -2.23 -0.96
CA VAL A 409 -11.06 -2.90 -0.59
C VAL A 409 -12.10 -2.66 -1.68
N ALA A 410 -12.32 -3.66 -2.53
CA ALA A 410 -13.27 -3.62 -3.65
C ALA A 410 -14.50 -4.52 -3.38
N PRO A 411 -15.51 -4.02 -2.65
CA PRO A 411 -16.63 -4.85 -2.17
C PRO A 411 -17.46 -5.48 -3.29
N TYR A 412 -17.56 -4.87 -4.49
CA TYR A 412 -18.36 -5.43 -5.59
C TYR A 412 -17.70 -6.64 -6.26
N LEU A 413 -16.42 -6.86 -6.00
CA LEU A 413 -15.70 -8.06 -6.44
C LEU A 413 -15.86 -9.23 -5.45
N ASP A 414 -16.57 -9.02 -4.33
CA ASP A 414 -16.83 -10.03 -3.32
C ASP A 414 -18.32 -10.27 -3.10
N THR A 415 -18.80 -11.41 -3.60
CA THR A 415 -20.19 -11.86 -3.45
C THR A 415 -20.52 -12.40 -2.05
N SER A 416 -19.55 -12.44 -1.14
CA SER A 416 -19.63 -13.18 0.14
C SER A 416 -19.31 -12.36 1.38
N TYR A 417 -19.26 -11.03 1.29
CA TYR A 417 -18.98 -10.05 2.36
C TYR A 417 -17.66 -10.22 3.14
N LYS A 418 -16.84 -11.24 2.82
CA LYS A 418 -15.58 -11.57 3.51
C LYS A 418 -14.59 -10.42 3.52
N THR A 419 -14.52 -9.67 2.42
CA THR A 419 -13.56 -8.59 2.19
C THR A 419 -13.77 -7.47 3.20
N ALA A 420 -15.00 -6.96 3.30
CA ALA A 420 -15.36 -5.94 4.27
C ALA A 420 -15.26 -6.45 5.71
N LEU A 421 -15.69 -7.70 5.96
CA LEU A 421 -15.58 -8.33 7.28
C LEU A 421 -14.14 -8.42 7.76
N ASN A 422 -13.26 -8.99 6.94
CA ASN A 422 -11.87 -9.24 7.28
C ASN A 422 -11.09 -7.93 7.43
N SER A 423 -11.38 -6.93 6.57
CA SER A 423 -10.82 -5.57 6.71
C SER A 423 -11.22 -4.93 8.04
N ASN A 424 -12.47 -5.12 8.49
CA ASN A 424 -12.91 -4.62 9.78
C ASN A 424 -12.28 -5.34 10.97
N TYR A 425 -12.08 -6.67 10.91
CA TYR A 425 -11.34 -7.38 11.95
C TYR A 425 -9.85 -6.99 12.00
N LEU A 426 -9.27 -6.63 10.85
CA LEU A 426 -7.93 -6.05 10.79
C LEU A 426 -7.89 -4.65 11.45
N LEU A 427 -8.87 -3.80 11.15
CA LEU A 427 -9.04 -2.50 11.79
C LEU A 427 -9.23 -2.63 13.32
N ASN A 428 -9.99 -3.61 13.78
CA ASN A 428 -10.12 -3.88 15.21
C ASN A 428 -8.78 -4.29 15.85
N ALA A 429 -8.02 -5.16 15.20
CA ALA A 429 -6.68 -5.55 15.66
C ALA A 429 -5.74 -4.34 15.76
N CYS A 430 -5.79 -3.42 14.80
CA CYS A 430 -5.08 -2.15 14.81
C CYS A 430 -5.49 -1.28 16.03
N LEU A 431 -6.79 -1.00 16.18
CA LEU A 431 -7.31 -0.19 17.28
C LEU A 431 -6.99 -0.81 18.65
N ALA A 432 -7.10 -2.13 18.77
CA ALA A 432 -6.71 -2.86 19.98
C ALA A 432 -5.22 -2.68 20.27
N GLY A 433 -4.34 -2.79 19.27
CA GLY A 433 -2.91 -2.54 19.43
C GLY A 433 -2.61 -1.12 19.92
N ILE A 434 -3.24 -0.09 19.35
CA ILE A 434 -3.11 1.30 19.83
C ILE A 434 -3.54 1.40 21.30
N ALA A 435 -4.65 0.77 21.67
CA ALA A 435 -5.14 0.75 23.04
C ALA A 435 -4.23 -0.03 24.00
N MET A 436 -3.63 -1.14 23.55
CA MET A 436 -2.63 -1.91 24.30
C MET A 436 -1.42 -1.05 24.63
N ARG A 437 -0.92 -0.29 23.64
CA ARG A 437 0.19 0.65 23.81
C ARG A 437 -0.14 1.73 24.84
N LYS A 438 -1.31 2.35 24.72
CA LYS A 438 -1.81 3.37 25.67
C LYS A 438 -1.87 2.84 27.10
N LYS A 439 -2.26 1.57 27.28
CA LYS A 439 -2.33 0.90 28.59
C LYS A 439 -0.97 0.36 29.08
N GLY A 440 0.09 0.48 28.29
CA GLY A 440 1.43 -0.02 28.66
C GLY A 440 1.53 -1.54 28.71
N LEU A 441 0.74 -2.26 27.90
CA LEU A 441 0.84 -3.71 27.83
C LEU A 441 2.11 -4.16 27.10
N ASN A 442 2.63 -5.32 27.52
CA ASN A 442 3.85 -5.86 26.93
C ASN A 442 3.66 -6.23 25.44
N PRO A 443 4.71 -6.07 24.61
CA PRO A 443 4.77 -6.65 23.28
C PRO A 443 4.37 -8.13 23.28
N GLY A 444 3.48 -8.53 22.36
CA GLY A 444 3.03 -9.93 22.25
C GLY A 444 2.11 -10.40 23.39
N TYR A 445 1.54 -9.50 24.18
CA TYR A 445 0.59 -9.85 25.24
C TYR A 445 -0.65 -10.58 24.69
N PHE A 446 -0.95 -11.71 25.30
CA PHE A 446 -2.27 -12.36 25.24
C PHE A 446 -2.90 -12.32 26.62
N ASN A 447 -4.20 -12.07 26.67
CA ASN A 447 -4.94 -12.10 27.91
C ASN A 447 -5.04 -13.55 28.43
N PRO A 448 -4.67 -13.83 29.70
CA PRO A 448 -4.73 -15.17 30.26
C PRO A 448 -6.10 -15.85 30.11
N VAL A 449 -7.21 -15.11 30.25
CA VAL A 449 -8.56 -15.69 30.12
C VAL A 449 -8.90 -16.16 28.72
N SER A 450 -8.15 -15.71 27.72
CA SER A 450 -8.35 -16.03 26.31
C SER A 450 -7.44 -17.14 25.81
N VAL A 451 -6.35 -17.42 26.54
CA VAL A 451 -5.38 -18.46 26.18
C VAL A 451 -5.81 -19.82 26.73
N GLU A 452 -6.41 -19.84 27.92
CA GLU A 452 -6.85 -21.07 28.58
C GLU A 452 -8.14 -20.81 29.37
N HIS A 453 -9.06 -21.77 29.37
CA HIS A 453 -10.31 -21.68 30.14
C HIS A 453 -10.10 -21.87 31.65
N GLY A 454 -8.88 -22.19 32.09
CA GLY A 454 -8.45 -22.25 33.48
C GLY A 454 -9.15 -23.30 34.35
N ILE A 455 -9.58 -24.43 33.75
CA ILE A 455 -10.26 -25.52 34.49
C ILE A 455 -9.25 -26.56 34.97
N ASP A 456 -8.16 -26.73 34.23
CA ASP A 456 -7.04 -27.61 34.54
C ASP A 456 -5.71 -26.93 34.15
N ASP A 457 -4.60 -27.60 34.47
CA ASP A 457 -3.24 -27.13 34.18
C ASP A 457 -2.68 -27.87 32.95
N TYR A 458 -3.45 -27.87 31.86
CA TYR A 458 -3.18 -28.71 30.69
C TYR A 458 -1.85 -28.34 30.01
N TYR A 459 -1.54 -27.05 29.97
CA TYR A 459 -0.33 -26.52 29.34
C TYR A 459 0.87 -26.36 30.27
N ALA A 460 0.76 -26.68 31.58
CA ALA A 460 1.94 -26.68 32.44
C ALA A 460 3.03 -27.63 31.94
N PRO A 461 4.30 -27.31 32.20
CA PRO A 461 5.39 -28.24 32.00
C PRO A 461 5.11 -29.56 32.73
N LYS A 462 4.85 -30.64 31.98
CA LYS A 462 4.67 -31.97 32.58
C LYS A 462 5.90 -32.32 33.40
N ALA A 463 5.73 -32.55 34.71
CA ALA A 463 6.81 -32.94 35.59
C ALA A 463 7.58 -34.14 34.98
N ARG A 464 8.90 -34.00 34.81
CA ARG A 464 9.77 -35.09 34.33
C ARG A 464 9.57 -36.29 35.26
N ARG A 465 9.03 -37.40 34.75
CA ARG A 465 8.94 -38.66 35.49
C ARG A 465 10.35 -39.01 36.00
N PRO A 466 10.53 -39.31 37.30
CA PRO A 466 11.83 -39.74 37.79
C PRO A 466 12.26 -40.99 37.03
N ALA A 467 13.50 -40.99 36.54
CA ALA A 467 14.09 -42.13 35.87
C ALA A 467 13.93 -43.36 36.79
N ARG A 468 13.24 -44.39 36.30
CA ARG A 468 13.19 -45.68 36.98
C ARG A 468 14.64 -46.11 37.20
N LYS A 469 15.12 -46.09 38.44
CA LYS A 469 16.36 -46.77 38.82
C LYS A 469 16.18 -48.23 38.40
N ARG A 470 16.87 -48.65 37.34
CA ARG A 470 17.04 -50.06 37.02
C ARG A 470 17.74 -50.68 38.23
N ARG A 471 17.03 -51.54 38.96
CA ARG A 471 17.63 -52.46 39.93
C ARG A 471 18.21 -53.64 39.19
#